data_AF-A0A806UA28-F1
#
_entry.id   AF-A0A806UA28-F1
#
_cell.length_a   1.000
_cell.length_b   1.000
_cell.length_c   1.000
_cell.angle_alpha   90.00
_cell.angle_beta   90.00
_cell.angle_gamma   90.00
#
_symmetry.space_group_name_H-M   'P 1'
#
loop_
_entity.id
_entity.type
_entity.pdbx_description
1 polymer ?
#
loop_
_entity_poly.entity_id
_entity_poly.type
_entity_poly.pdbx_seq_one_letter_code
_entity_poly.pdbx_strand_id
1 'polypeptide(L)'
;MADFAFINNGKNNIYHVSEQEILQAEERMGIRFPNDLRQLYLDVGYGFIKEPSNTAINRIMGPKTIADAKLRKGIFEFDFDLEELDEEGKLIFFEVNEGVYISLDLTLPHNPVFYMDTAIADSLEDFFKKFVDNNEYYMDLIEE
;
A
#
# COMPACT_ATOMS: atom_id res chain seq x y z
N MET A 1 15.95 -4.76 -6.79
CA MET A 1 15.11 -3.71 -6.19
C MET A 1 14.38 -3.08 -7.34
N ALA A 2 13.05 -3.00 -7.23
CA ALA A 2 12.21 -2.37 -8.24
C ALA A 2 12.53 -0.87 -8.37
N ASP A 3 12.27 -0.30 -9.54
CA ASP A 3 12.37 1.15 -9.79
C ASP A 3 10.96 1.72 -9.93
N PHE A 4 10.57 2.62 -9.03
CA PHE A 4 9.23 3.21 -9.00
C PHE A 4 9.16 4.62 -9.61
N ALA A 5 10.22 5.11 -10.23
CA ALA A 5 10.26 6.45 -10.81
C ALA A 5 9.16 6.71 -11.85
N PHE A 6 8.64 5.66 -12.50
CA PHE A 6 7.53 5.76 -13.46
C PHE A 6 6.21 6.26 -12.84
N ILE A 7 6.06 6.19 -11.51
CA ILE A 7 4.89 6.72 -10.79
C ILE A 7 4.97 8.25 -10.71
N ASN A 8 6.17 8.83 -10.65
CA ASN A 8 6.39 10.27 -10.54
C ASN A 8 6.19 11.00 -11.87
N ASN A 9 4.93 11.23 -12.24
CA ASN A 9 4.54 11.94 -13.46
C ASN A 9 4.30 13.46 -13.27
N GLY A 10 4.55 13.99 -12.05
CA GLY A 10 4.35 15.40 -11.68
C GLY A 10 2.88 15.83 -11.49
N LYS A 11 1.92 14.91 -11.65
CA LYS A 11 0.48 15.15 -11.45
C LYS A 11 -0.06 14.59 -10.13
N ASN A 12 0.70 13.73 -9.48
CA ASN A 12 0.33 13.08 -8.23
C ASN A 12 0.59 14.02 -7.03
N ASN A 13 -0.23 13.90 -5.98
CA ASN A 13 -0.02 14.63 -4.73
C ASN A 13 0.77 13.74 -3.75
N ILE A 14 2.10 13.87 -3.79
CA ILE A 14 3.02 12.98 -3.09
C ILE A 14 3.84 13.77 -2.06
N TYR A 15 4.03 13.13 -0.92
CA TYR A 15 4.83 13.58 0.21
C TYR A 15 6.07 12.70 0.32
N HIS A 16 7.24 13.34 0.34
CA HIS A 16 8.52 12.66 0.46
C HIS A 16 8.65 11.95 1.81
N VAL A 17 9.28 10.78 1.81
CA VAL A 17 9.54 9.98 3.01
C VAL A 17 11.05 9.88 3.24
N SER A 18 11.48 10.14 4.47
CA SER A 18 12.87 9.90 4.87
C SER A 18 13.10 8.48 5.36
N GLU A 19 14.34 7.99 5.25
CA GLU A 19 14.74 6.70 5.84
C GLU A 19 14.44 6.62 7.35
N GLN A 20 14.53 7.76 8.06
CA GLN A 20 14.25 7.82 9.49
C GLN A 20 12.77 7.54 9.78
N GLU A 21 11.84 8.05 8.98
CA GLU A 21 10.40 7.79 9.13
C GLU A 21 10.07 6.32 8.89
N ILE A 22 10.73 5.70 7.90
CA ILE A 22 10.63 4.27 7.61
C ILE A 22 11.10 3.47 8.84
N LEU A 23 12.29 3.76 9.35
CA LEU A 23 12.87 3.06 10.50
C LEU A 23 12.00 3.21 11.75
N GLN A 24 11.48 4.40 12.04
CA GLN A 24 10.59 4.62 13.17
C GLN A 24 9.30 3.81 13.07
N ALA A 25 8.72 3.69 11.88
CA ALA A 25 7.53 2.87 11.68
C ALA A 25 7.82 1.37 11.89
N GLU A 26 8.92 0.87 11.32
CA GLU A 26 9.38 -0.51 11.49
C GLU A 26 9.64 -0.84 12.97
N GLU A 27 10.37 0.01 13.68
CA GLU A 27 10.66 -0.16 15.11
C GLU A 27 9.38 -0.16 15.97
N ARG A 28 8.41 0.70 15.64
CA ARG A 28 7.12 0.76 16.36
C ARG A 28 6.30 -0.51 16.18
N MET A 29 6.29 -1.08 14.98
CA MET A 29 5.52 -2.30 14.69
C MET A 29 6.26 -3.58 15.05
N GLY A 30 7.59 -3.53 15.22
CA GLY A 30 8.41 -4.72 15.41
C GLY A 30 8.58 -5.58 14.15
N ILE A 31 8.32 -5.02 12.97
CA ILE A 31 8.47 -5.69 11.67
C ILE A 31 9.36 -4.86 10.74
N ARG A 32 9.94 -5.49 9.72
CA ARG A 32 10.65 -4.79 8.64
C ARG A 32 9.74 -4.70 7.43
N PHE A 33 9.72 -3.53 6.77
CA PHE A 33 9.05 -3.42 5.49
C PHE A 33 9.82 -4.19 4.42
N PRO A 34 9.11 -4.78 3.45
CA PRO A 34 9.73 -5.31 2.24
C PRO A 34 10.66 -4.29 1.57
N ASN A 35 11.74 -4.78 0.96
CA ASN A 35 12.69 -3.93 0.25
C ASN A 35 12.01 -3.08 -0.82
N ASP A 36 11.04 -3.63 -1.56
CA ASP A 36 10.33 -2.91 -2.60
C ASP A 36 9.41 -1.81 -2.02
N LEU A 37 8.79 -2.04 -0.86
CA LEU A 37 7.99 -1.01 -0.18
C LEU A 37 8.88 0.13 0.35
N ARG A 38 10.06 -0.21 0.89
CA ARG A 38 11.06 0.80 1.29
C ARG A 38 11.52 1.62 0.08
N GLN A 39 11.78 0.95 -1.04
CA GLN A 39 12.22 1.60 -2.27
C GLN A 39 11.14 2.52 -2.84
N LEU A 40 9.86 2.10 -2.82
CA LEU A 40 8.72 2.95 -3.17
C LEU A 40 8.70 4.24 -2.35
N TYR A 41 8.91 4.15 -1.04
CA TYR A 41 8.93 5.35 -0.18
C TYR A 41 10.09 6.30 -0.50
N LEU A 42 11.25 5.76 -0.85
CA LEU A 42 12.43 6.58 -1.16
C LEU A 42 12.36 7.18 -2.57
N ASP A 43 11.81 6.46 -3.54
CA ASP A 43 11.71 6.93 -4.94
C ASP A 43 10.52 7.85 -5.15
N VAL A 44 9.39 7.51 -4.52
CA VAL A 44 8.10 8.18 -4.74
C VAL A 44 7.70 8.90 -3.46
N GLY A 45 7.55 8.17 -2.36
CA GLY A 45 6.97 8.67 -1.12
C GLY A 45 5.58 8.08 -0.88
N TYR A 46 4.72 8.84 -0.22
CA TYR A 46 3.33 8.44 0.04
C TYR A 46 2.37 9.56 -0.35
N GLY A 47 1.08 9.25 -0.54
CA GLY A 47 0.09 10.23 -0.99
C GLY A 47 -0.81 9.67 -2.07
N PHE A 48 -1.36 10.54 -2.90
CA PHE A 48 -2.43 10.21 -3.84
C PHE A 48 -1.86 10.08 -5.25
N ILE A 49 -2.12 8.94 -5.90
CA ILE A 49 -1.66 8.63 -7.26
C ILE A 49 -2.84 8.46 -8.22
N LYS A 50 -2.74 9.04 -9.42
CA LYS A 50 -3.90 9.35 -10.27
C LYS A 50 -4.90 10.24 -9.51
N GLU A 51 -5.45 11.28 -10.15
CA GLU A 51 -6.33 12.20 -9.43
C GLU A 51 -7.44 11.42 -8.71
N PRO A 52 -7.68 11.69 -7.41
CA PRO A 52 -8.80 11.10 -6.71
C PRO A 52 -10.06 11.35 -7.53
N SER A 53 -10.71 10.29 -7.99
CA SER A 53 -12.00 10.42 -8.65
C SER A 53 -13.09 10.44 -7.57
N ASN A 54 -14.34 10.67 -7.99
CA ASN A 54 -15.47 10.50 -7.07
C ASN A 54 -15.62 9.05 -6.54
N THR A 55 -14.85 8.09 -7.07
CA THR A 55 -15.00 6.65 -6.80
C THR A 55 -13.73 5.97 -6.30
N ALA A 56 -12.59 6.68 -6.21
CA ALA A 56 -11.32 6.09 -5.78
C ALA A 56 -10.37 7.13 -5.16
N ILE A 57 -9.95 6.88 -3.92
CA ILE A 57 -8.96 7.68 -3.17
C ILE A 57 -7.55 7.47 -3.73
N ASN A 58 -7.20 6.23 -4.09
CA ASN A 58 -5.92 5.83 -4.68
C ASN A 58 -4.69 6.34 -3.90
N ARG A 59 -4.62 6.00 -2.62
CA ARG A 59 -3.60 6.52 -1.72
C ARG A 59 -2.57 5.46 -1.33
N ILE A 60 -1.31 5.76 -1.61
CA ILE A 60 -0.17 5.11 -0.98
C ILE A 60 -0.13 5.56 0.48
N MET A 61 -0.26 4.62 1.41
CA MET A 61 -0.26 4.90 2.84
C MET A 61 1.16 5.20 3.31
N GLY A 62 1.33 6.24 4.12
CA GLY A 62 2.65 6.60 4.67
C GLY A 62 3.10 5.62 5.76
N PRO A 63 4.41 5.53 6.04
CA PRO A 63 4.96 4.60 7.05
C PRO A 63 4.27 4.70 8.41
N LYS A 64 4.05 5.94 8.88
CA LYS A 64 3.35 6.19 10.14
C LYS A 64 1.91 5.69 10.12
N THR A 65 1.19 5.92 9.01
CA THR A 65 -0.21 5.50 8.86
C THR A 65 -0.32 3.98 8.86
N ILE A 66 0.57 3.28 8.16
CA ILE A 66 0.63 1.81 8.20
C ILE A 66 0.90 1.32 9.64
N ALA A 67 1.83 1.96 10.35
CA ALA A 67 2.09 1.60 11.75
C ALA A 67 0.89 1.86 12.67
N ASP A 68 0.18 2.97 12.48
CA ASP A 68 -1.02 3.29 13.25
C ASP A 68 -2.14 2.28 12.94
N ALA A 69 -2.31 1.88 11.68
CA ALA A 69 -3.28 0.85 11.29
C ALA A 69 -2.92 -0.54 11.84
N LYS A 70 -1.67 -0.99 11.69
CA LYS A 70 -1.23 -2.30 12.20
C LYS A 70 -1.34 -2.40 13.72
N LEU A 71 -1.13 -1.30 14.44
CA LEU A 71 -1.22 -1.24 15.90
C LEU A 71 -2.62 -0.86 16.42
N ARG A 72 -3.61 -0.68 15.53
CA ARG A 72 -4.98 -0.25 15.88
C ARG A 72 -5.02 1.02 16.71
N LYS A 73 -4.29 2.06 16.27
CA LYS A 73 -4.18 3.34 16.99
C LYS A 73 -4.86 4.48 16.26
N GLY A 74 -5.39 5.42 17.04
CA GLY A 74 -5.95 6.67 16.52
C GLY A 74 -7.23 6.40 15.75
N ILE A 75 -7.26 6.78 14.48
CA ILE A 75 -8.45 6.62 13.64
C ILE A 75 -8.77 5.15 13.29
N PHE A 76 -7.80 4.24 13.47
CA PHE A 76 -7.94 2.81 13.15
C PHE A 76 -8.36 1.94 14.34
N GLU A 77 -8.57 2.53 15.53
CA GLU A 77 -8.90 1.80 16.76
C GLU A 77 -10.24 1.06 16.66
N PHE A 78 -11.19 1.61 15.89
CA PHE A 78 -12.55 1.07 15.70
C PHE A 78 -12.86 0.74 14.23
N ASP A 79 -11.81 0.59 13.41
CA ASP A 79 -11.96 0.22 12.01
C ASP A 79 -12.17 -1.29 11.91
N PHE A 80 -13.44 -1.72 11.83
CA PHE A 80 -13.79 -3.14 11.73
C PHE A 80 -13.36 -3.76 10.39
N ASP A 81 -13.22 -2.97 9.32
CA ASP A 81 -12.83 -3.47 8.00
C ASP A 81 -11.39 -4.02 8.04
N LEU A 82 -10.55 -3.42 8.87
CA LEU A 82 -9.22 -3.92 9.12
C LEU A 82 -9.20 -5.25 9.89
N GLU A 83 -10.25 -5.66 10.63
CA GLU A 83 -10.27 -6.95 11.36
C GLU A 83 -10.18 -8.13 10.40
N GLU A 84 -10.85 -8.03 9.25
CA GLU A 84 -10.78 -9.04 8.19
C GLU A 84 -9.41 -9.07 7.51
N LEU A 85 -8.66 -7.96 7.57
CA LEU A 85 -7.33 -7.81 6.98
C LEU A 85 -6.19 -8.04 7.98
N ASP A 86 -6.48 -8.23 9.27
CA ASP A 86 -5.47 -8.49 10.30
C ASP A 86 -5.04 -9.96 10.31
N GLU A 87 -4.61 -10.41 9.14
CA GLU A 87 -4.02 -11.72 8.97
C GLU A 87 -2.52 -11.67 9.30
N GLU A 88 -2.04 -12.76 9.90
CA GLU A 88 -0.63 -12.88 10.25
C GLU A 88 0.22 -12.86 8.96
N GLY A 89 1.08 -11.84 8.86
CA GLY A 89 1.94 -11.67 7.69
C GLY A 89 1.36 -10.82 6.56
N LYS A 90 0.10 -10.36 6.62
CA LYS A 90 -0.38 -9.33 5.69
C LYS A 90 -0.10 -7.92 6.21
N LEU A 91 0.19 -7.00 5.29
CA LEU A 91 0.47 -5.59 5.57
C LEU A 91 -0.25 -4.70 4.57
N ILE A 92 -1.21 -3.90 5.03
CA ILE A 92 -1.85 -2.88 4.20
C ILE A 92 -0.83 -1.80 3.81
N PHE A 93 -0.88 -1.34 2.57
CA PHE A 93 -0.01 -0.26 2.10
C PHE A 93 -0.72 0.74 1.18
N PHE A 94 -1.92 0.41 0.73
CA PHE A 94 -2.67 1.22 -0.23
C PHE A 94 -4.16 1.25 0.12
N GLU A 95 -4.74 2.44 0.02
CA GLU A 95 -6.15 2.73 0.30
C GLU A 95 -6.85 3.06 -1.02
N VAL A 96 -7.76 2.20 -1.45
CA VAL A 96 -8.53 2.34 -2.70
C VAL A 96 -9.70 3.29 -2.46
N ASN A 97 -10.43 3.08 -1.37
CA ASN A 97 -11.60 3.84 -0.92
C ASN A 97 -11.66 3.84 0.61
N GLU A 98 -12.60 4.60 1.18
CA GLU A 98 -12.86 4.58 2.62
C GLU A 98 -13.20 3.14 3.07
N GLY A 99 -12.38 2.59 3.99
CA GLY A 99 -12.51 1.21 4.48
C GLY A 99 -11.98 0.12 3.54
N VAL A 100 -11.48 0.46 2.33
CA VAL A 100 -11.04 -0.52 1.34
C VAL A 100 -9.53 -0.43 1.12
N TYR A 101 -8.82 -1.48 1.53
CA TYR A 101 -7.37 -1.53 1.51
C TYR A 101 -6.82 -2.67 0.65
N ILE A 102 -5.63 -2.45 0.12
CA ILE A 102 -4.81 -3.44 -0.57
C ILE A 102 -3.60 -3.75 0.33
N SER A 103 -3.23 -5.04 0.37
CA SER A 103 -2.20 -5.55 1.26
C SER A 103 -1.08 -6.28 0.51
N LEU A 104 0.07 -6.40 1.18
CA LEU A 104 1.19 -7.24 0.80
C LEU A 104 1.21 -8.49 1.68
N ASP A 105 1.52 -9.64 1.09
CA ASP A 105 1.87 -10.83 1.86
C ASP A 105 3.37 -10.83 2.18
N LEU A 106 3.72 -10.64 3.45
CA LEU A 106 5.10 -10.60 3.95
C LEU A 106 5.73 -11.99 4.10
N THR A 107 4.92 -13.06 4.05
CA THR A 107 5.37 -14.45 4.22
C THR A 107 5.80 -15.09 2.91
N LEU A 108 5.31 -14.56 1.78
CA LEU A 108 5.59 -15.08 0.44
C LEU A 108 6.77 -14.34 -0.24
N PRO A 109 7.52 -15.04 -1.12
CA PRO A 109 8.54 -14.42 -1.94
C PRO A 109 7.96 -13.28 -2.80
N HIS A 110 8.75 -12.21 -3.00
CA HIS A 110 8.37 -11.03 -3.81
C HIS A 110 7.21 -10.19 -3.29
N ASN A 111 6.62 -10.56 -2.14
CA ASN A 111 5.55 -9.83 -1.49
C ASN A 111 4.39 -9.51 -2.46
N PRO A 112 3.68 -10.54 -2.94
CA PRO A 112 2.52 -10.37 -3.81
C PRO A 112 1.46 -9.49 -3.18
N VAL A 113 0.68 -8.84 -4.04
CA VAL A 113 -0.30 -7.83 -3.68
C VAL A 113 -1.70 -8.44 -3.73
N PHE A 114 -2.48 -8.21 -2.67
CA PHE A 114 -3.81 -8.75 -2.48
C PHE A 114 -4.86 -7.67 -2.31
N TYR A 115 -5.99 -7.87 -2.97
CA TYR A 115 -7.25 -7.23 -2.63
C TYR A 115 -8.07 -8.27 -1.84
N MET A 116 -8.22 -8.06 -0.52
CA MET A 116 -8.78 -9.07 0.39
C MET A 116 -8.06 -10.42 0.26
N ASP A 117 -8.73 -11.44 -0.31
CA ASP A 117 -8.19 -12.79 -0.53
C ASP A 117 -7.70 -13.04 -1.97
N THR A 118 -7.95 -12.10 -2.88
CA THR A 118 -7.61 -12.25 -4.29
C THR A 118 -6.22 -11.67 -4.54
N ALA A 119 -5.30 -12.49 -5.07
CA ALA A 119 -4.00 -12.03 -5.54
C ALA A 119 -4.17 -11.21 -6.82
N ILE A 120 -3.80 -9.93 -6.79
CA ILE A 120 -3.97 -9.00 -7.92
C ILE A 120 -2.65 -8.64 -8.60
N ALA A 121 -1.50 -8.92 -7.99
CA ALA A 121 -0.19 -8.79 -8.60
C ALA A 121 0.86 -9.68 -7.92
N ASP A 122 1.88 -10.09 -8.67
CA ASP A 122 2.96 -10.97 -8.17
C ASP A 122 3.99 -10.21 -7.32
N SER A 123 4.01 -8.88 -7.41
CA SER A 123 4.91 -8.01 -6.67
C SER A 123 4.38 -6.57 -6.63
N LEU A 124 4.97 -5.75 -5.76
CA LEU A 124 4.65 -4.33 -5.66
C LEU A 124 4.92 -3.56 -6.97
N GLU A 125 5.99 -3.91 -7.69
CA GLU A 125 6.32 -3.29 -8.99
C GLU A 125 5.27 -3.63 -10.06
N ASP A 126 4.87 -4.90 -10.15
CA ASP A 126 3.85 -5.37 -11.07
C ASP A 126 2.50 -4.69 -10.81
N PHE A 127 2.12 -4.56 -9.53
CA PHE A 127 0.91 -3.84 -9.12
C PHE A 127 0.91 -2.41 -9.67
N PHE A 128 1.95 -1.62 -9.42
CA PHE A 128 1.95 -0.22 -9.88
C PHE A 128 2.05 -0.09 -11.39
N LYS A 129 2.73 -1.00 -12.10
CA LYS A 129 2.75 -1.00 -13.57
C LYS A 129 1.35 -1.20 -14.15
N LYS A 130 0.62 -2.19 -13.65
CA LYS A 130 -0.78 -2.44 -14.04
C LYS A 130 -1.68 -1.27 -13.64
N PHE A 131 -1.54 -0.77 -12.42
CA PHE A 131 -2.35 0.32 -11.88
C PHE A 131 -2.18 1.64 -12.64
N VAL A 132 -0.95 2.00 -13.01
CA VAL A 132 -0.67 3.23 -13.78
C VAL A 132 -1.30 3.14 -15.18
N ASP A 133 -1.35 1.96 -15.79
CA ASP A 133 -2.06 1.73 -17.06
C ASP A 133 -3.58 1.79 -16.86
N ASN A 134 -4.13 0.92 -16.01
CA ASN A 134 -5.55 0.84 -15.66
C ASN A 134 -5.72 0.74 -14.14
N ASN A 135 -6.29 1.76 -13.48
CA ASN A 135 -6.44 1.76 -12.02
C ASN A 135 -7.60 0.88 -11.50
N GLU A 136 -8.40 0.31 -12.38
CA GLU A 136 -9.51 -0.60 -12.05
C GLU A 136 -9.24 -2.03 -12.55
N TYR A 137 -8.00 -2.33 -12.99
CA TYR A 137 -7.66 -3.62 -13.63
C TYR A 137 -8.01 -4.86 -12.80
N TYR A 138 -8.01 -4.73 -11.48
CA TYR A 138 -8.28 -5.82 -10.55
C TYR A 138 -9.77 -6.05 -10.30
N MET A 139 -10.66 -5.14 -10.73
CA MET A 139 -12.11 -5.35 -10.62
C MET A 139 -12.55 -6.59 -11.41
N ASP A 140 -11.98 -6.78 -12.61
CA ASP A 140 -12.21 -7.97 -13.44
C ASP A 140 -11.77 -9.28 -12.75
N LEU A 141 -10.84 -9.22 -11.80
CA LEU A 141 -10.31 -10.39 -11.06
C LEU A 141 -11.16 -10.74 -9.82
N ILE A 142 -11.97 -9.80 -9.34
CA ILE A 142 -12.80 -9.97 -8.14
C ILE A 142 -14.22 -10.41 -8.52
N GLU A 143 -14.65 -10.17 -9.77
CA GLU A 143 -15.95 -10.61 -10.29
C GLU A 143 -15.97 -12.05 -10.82
N GLU A 144 -14.83 -12.79 -10.78
CA GLU A 144 -14.74 -14.23 -11.08
C GLU A 144 -14.93 -15.12 -9.84
#